data_AF-A0A5B9D7X1-F1
#
_entry.id   AF-A0A5B9D7X1-F1
#
_cell.length_a   1.000
_cell.length_b   1.000
_cell.length_c   1.000
_cell.angle_alpha   90.00
_cell.angle_beta   90.00
_cell.angle_gamma   90.00
#
_symmetry.space_group_name_H-M   'P 1'
#
loop_
_entity.id
_entity.type
_entity.pdbx_description
1 polymer ?
#
loop_
_entity_poly.entity_id
_entity_poly.type
_entity_poly.pdbx_seq_one_letter_code
_entity_poly.pdbx_strand_id
1 'polypeptide(L)'
;MGNNNKKKSSGGIGLAGTLTIIFIILKLTEVITWSWLWVLSPLWISAALVFLFLLFVGIVLLAAAIGIINEGSKAVSGFKKYFDD
;
A
#
# COMPACT_ATOMS: atom_id res chain seq x y z
N MET A 1 43.36 9.64 4.35
CA MET A 1 42.73 9.34 3.04
C MET A 1 41.71 8.23 3.26
N GLY A 2 40.40 8.50 3.22
CA GLY A 2 39.36 7.50 3.52
C GLY A 2 38.12 7.75 2.65
N ASN A 3 37.88 6.81 1.75
CA ASN A 3 37.08 6.93 0.53
C ASN A 3 35.56 7.10 0.79
N ASN A 4 35.02 8.23 0.37
CA ASN A 4 33.62 8.64 0.46
C ASN A 4 32.76 8.05 -0.66
N ASN A 5 32.56 6.72 -0.64
CA ASN A 5 31.71 5.97 -1.58
C ASN A 5 30.25 6.48 -1.61
N LYS A 6 30.00 7.57 -2.33
CA LYS A 6 28.68 8.08 -2.68
C LYS A 6 28.04 7.03 -3.58
N LYS A 7 27.27 6.09 -3.00
CA LYS A 7 26.33 5.26 -3.76
C LYS A 7 25.35 6.22 -4.45
N LYS A 8 25.61 6.50 -5.72
CA LYS A 8 24.70 7.22 -6.60
C LYS A 8 23.54 6.27 -6.84
N SER A 9 22.47 6.41 -6.08
CA SER A 9 21.20 5.77 -6.35
C SER A 9 20.65 6.37 -7.64
N SER A 10 20.97 5.74 -8.77
CA SER A 10 20.31 6.00 -10.04
C SER A 10 18.89 5.50 -9.93
N GLY A 11 17.99 6.36 -9.46
CA GLY A 11 16.55 6.15 -9.51
C GLY A 11 16.10 6.16 -10.97
N GLY A 12 16.26 5.03 -11.65
CA GLY A 12 15.63 4.81 -12.94
C GLY A 12 14.12 4.80 -12.73
N ILE A 13 13.39 5.45 -13.65
CA ILE A 13 11.93 5.33 -13.74
C ILE A 13 11.60 3.84 -13.67
N GLY A 14 10.96 3.42 -12.57
CA GLY A 14 10.56 2.03 -12.40
C GLY A 14 9.68 1.63 -13.58
N LEU A 15 9.76 0.36 -14.00
CA LEU A 15 9.02 -0.18 -15.16
C LEU A 15 7.54 0.24 -15.19
N ALA A 16 6.93 0.46 -14.02
CA ALA A 16 5.60 1.01 -13.85
C ALA A 16 5.40 2.40 -14.49
N GLY A 17 6.35 3.32 -14.36
CA GLY A 17 6.28 4.66 -14.94
C GLY A 17 6.35 4.63 -16.48
N THR A 18 7.23 3.80 -17.04
CA THR A 18 7.32 3.60 -18.50
C THR A 18 6.06 2.94 -19.06
N LEU A 19 5.53 1.91 -18.41
CA LEU A 19 4.23 1.31 -18.79
C LEU A 19 3.12 2.36 -18.75
N THR A 20 3.06 3.20 -17.71
CA THR A 20 2.04 4.26 -17.58
C THR A 20 2.09 5.23 -18.76
N ILE A 21 3.29 5.66 -19.15
CA ILE A 21 3.49 6.57 -20.29
C ILE A 21 3.07 5.89 -21.61
N ILE A 22 3.45 4.64 -21.84
CA ILE A 22 3.07 3.87 -23.04
C ILE A 22 1.53 3.75 -23.12
N PHE A 23 0.87 3.39 -22.03
CA PHE A 23 -0.58 3.27 -21.94
C PHE A 23 -1.31 4.60 -22.23
N ILE A 24 -0.74 5.74 -21.78
CA ILE A 24 -1.25 7.08 -22.10
C ILE A 24 -1.13 7.38 -23.60
N ILE A 25 0.03 7.07 -24.22
CA ILE A 25 0.29 7.33 -25.64
C ILE A 25 -0.65 6.52 -26.54
N LEU A 26 -0.82 5.21 -26.27
CA LEU A 26 -1.75 4.36 -27.04
C LEU A 26 -3.19 4.88 -26.98
N LYS A 27 -3.59 5.53 -25.88
CA LYS A 27 -4.92 6.11 -25.74
C LYS A 27 -5.10 7.40 -26.55
N LEU A 28 -4.06 8.24 -26.58
CA LEU A 28 -4.03 9.49 -27.34
C LEU A 28 -3.96 9.26 -28.85
N THR A 29 -3.42 8.13 -29.29
CA THR A 29 -3.41 7.74 -30.72
C THR A 29 -4.73 7.11 -31.18
N GLU A 30 -5.78 7.12 -30.35
CA GLU A 30 -7.14 6.62 -30.64
C GLU A 30 -7.21 5.18 -31.19
N VAL A 31 -6.14 4.39 -31.07
CA VAL A 31 -6.13 2.98 -31.53
C VAL A 31 -7.10 2.13 -30.70
N ILE A 32 -7.49 2.59 -29.51
CA ILE A 32 -8.39 1.90 -28.60
C ILE A 32 -9.43 2.89 -28.01
N THR A 33 -10.71 2.72 -28.34
CA THR A 33 -11.86 3.54 -27.87
C THR A 33 -12.23 3.34 -26.39
N TRP A 34 -11.42 2.61 -25.64
CA TRP A 34 -11.81 2.06 -24.35
C TRP A 34 -11.68 3.05 -23.19
N SER A 35 -12.29 2.71 -22.07
CA SER A 35 -12.40 3.59 -20.91
C SER A 35 -11.07 3.77 -20.17
N TRP A 36 -10.79 4.98 -19.69
CA TRP A 36 -9.51 5.37 -19.08
C TRP A 36 -9.18 4.54 -17.82
N LEU A 37 -10.23 4.01 -17.17
CA LEU A 37 -10.13 3.12 -16.02
C LEU A 37 -9.32 1.84 -16.31
N TRP A 38 -9.38 1.30 -17.53
CA TRP A 38 -8.66 0.07 -17.86
C TRP A 38 -7.22 0.31 -18.30
N VAL A 39 -6.92 1.49 -18.82
CA VAL A 39 -5.55 1.95 -19.10
C VAL A 39 -4.74 2.02 -17.80
N LEU A 40 -5.40 2.36 -16.69
CA LEU A 40 -4.80 2.30 -15.35
C LEU A 40 -4.96 0.93 -14.68
N SER A 41 -5.50 -0.11 -15.32
CA SER A 41 -5.78 -1.40 -14.65
C SER A 41 -4.59 -1.99 -13.87
N PRO A 42 -3.31 -1.88 -14.32
CA PRO A 42 -2.17 -2.33 -13.51
C PRO A 42 -2.01 -1.53 -12.21
N LEU A 43 -2.34 -0.24 -12.26
CA LEU A 43 -2.33 0.69 -11.15
C LEU A 43 -3.51 0.45 -10.21
N TRP A 44 -4.70 0.17 -10.75
CA TRP A 44 -5.88 -0.21 -9.98
C TRP A 44 -5.72 -1.57 -9.29
N ILE A 45 -5.11 -2.57 -9.94
CA ILE A 45 -4.78 -3.86 -9.29
C ILE A 45 -3.89 -3.62 -8.07
N SER A 46 -2.86 -2.78 -8.22
CA SER A 46 -1.92 -2.48 -7.15
C SER A 46 -2.61 -1.72 -6.01
N ALA A 47 -3.41 -0.70 -6.34
CA ALA A 47 -4.17 0.08 -5.38
C ALA A 47 -5.24 -0.76 -4.66
N ALA A 48 -5.96 -1.63 -5.38
CA ALA A 48 -6.98 -2.50 -4.83
C ALA A 48 -6.39 -3.51 -3.84
N LEU A 49 -5.20 -4.06 -4.12
CA LEU A 49 -4.52 -4.98 -3.22
C LEU A 49 -4.14 -4.30 -1.90
N VAL A 50 -3.59 -3.07 -1.98
CA VAL A 50 -3.26 -2.26 -0.80
C VAL A 50 -4.53 -1.87 -0.04
N PHE A 51 -5.57 -1.46 -0.74
CA PHE A 51 -6.84 -1.05 -0.14
C PHE A 51 -7.52 -2.22 0.57
N LEU A 52 -7.52 -3.42 -0.03
CA LEU A 52 -8.06 -4.62 0.58
C LEU A 52 -7.30 -5.02 1.85
N PHE A 53 -5.97 -4.94 1.81
CA PHE A 53 -5.14 -5.19 2.99
C PHE A 53 -5.41 -4.16 4.10
N LEU A 54 -5.46 -2.88 3.74
CA LEU A 54 -5.74 -1.80 4.69
C LEU A 54 -7.14 -1.93 5.30
N LEU A 55 -8.13 -2.28 4.50
CA LEU A 55 -9.50 -2.53 4.95
C LEU A 55 -9.53 -3.73 5.91
N PHE A 56 -8.84 -4.82 5.58
CA PHE A 56 -8.79 -5.99 6.45
C PHE A 56 -8.13 -5.67 7.79
N VAL A 57 -6.98 -4.99 7.78
CA VAL A 57 -6.30 -4.53 9.00
C VAL A 57 -7.19 -3.54 9.78
N GLY A 58 -7.84 -2.62 9.10
CA GLY A 58 -8.77 -1.66 9.69
C GLY A 58 -9.97 -2.34 10.36
N ILE A 59 -10.56 -3.36 9.74
CA ILE A 59 -11.66 -4.16 10.30
C ILE A 59 -11.18 -4.94 11.52
N VAL A 60 -10.00 -5.58 11.45
CA VAL A 60 -9.43 -6.33 12.59
C VAL A 60 -9.14 -5.38 13.77
N LEU A 61 -8.55 -4.22 13.51
CA LEU A 61 -8.28 -3.21 14.53
C LEU A 61 -9.57 -2.61 15.10
N LEU A 62 -10.58 -2.36 14.27
CA LEU A 62 -11.87 -1.85 14.71
C LEU A 62 -12.62 -2.89 15.53
N ALA A 63 -12.62 -4.16 15.12
CA ALA A 63 -13.21 -5.27 15.88
C ALA A 63 -12.48 -5.47 17.22
N ALA A 64 -11.15 -5.40 17.22
CA ALA A 64 -10.37 -5.41 18.45
C ALA A 64 -10.68 -4.21 19.34
N ALA A 65 -10.80 -3.00 18.78
CA ALA A 65 -11.15 -1.80 19.51
C ALA A 65 -12.57 -1.88 20.09
N ILE A 66 -13.56 -2.32 19.32
CA ILE A 66 -14.93 -2.55 19.80
C ILE A 66 -14.93 -3.62 20.91
N GLY A 67 -14.17 -4.70 20.75
CA GLY A 67 -14.00 -5.72 21.80
C GLY A 67 -13.33 -5.17 23.07
N ILE A 68 -12.36 -4.27 22.94
CA ILE A 68 -11.74 -3.55 24.06
C ILE A 68 -12.74 -2.59 24.73
N ILE A 69 -13.59 -1.93 23.95
CA ILE A 69 -14.59 -0.98 24.46
C ILE A 69 -15.76 -1.72 25.14
N ASN A 70 -16.10 -2.92 24.68
CA ASN A 70 -17.26 -3.66 25.20
C ASN A 70 -17.01 -4.28 26.57
N GLU A 71 -15.79 -4.70 26.91
CA GLU A 71 -15.43 -5.15 28.27
C GLU A 71 -13.95 -4.85 28.58
N GLY A 72 -13.68 -4.36 29.80
CA GLY A 72 -12.33 -4.10 30.33
C GLY A 72 -11.34 -5.20 29.98
N SER A 73 -10.48 -4.90 29.01
CA SER A 73 -9.82 -5.90 28.18
C SER A 73 -8.83 -6.77 28.97
N LYS A 74 -9.12 -8.08 29.04
CA LYS A 74 -8.26 -9.09 29.67
C LYS A 74 -6.95 -9.34 28.91
N ALA A 75 -6.89 -8.91 27.65
CA ALA A 75 -5.67 -8.91 26.86
C ALA A 75 -4.72 -7.76 27.26
N VAL A 76 -5.26 -6.59 27.60
CA VAL A 76 -4.49 -5.45 28.10
C VAL A 76 -4.01 -5.70 29.53
N SER A 77 -4.83 -6.30 30.40
CA SER A 77 -4.38 -6.65 31.75
C SER A 77 -3.33 -7.77 31.73
N GLY A 78 -3.41 -8.70 30.78
CA GLY A 78 -2.37 -9.71 30.54
C GLY A 78 -1.04 -9.07 30.17
N PHE A 79 -1.03 -8.20 29.16
CA PHE A 79 0.20 -7.49 28.75
C PHE A 79 0.74 -6.57 29.85
N LYS A 80 -0.12 -5.83 30.57
CA LYS A 80 0.30 -4.97 31.69
C LYS A 80 0.93 -5.78 32.82
N LYS A 81 0.46 -7.00 33.09
CA LYS A 81 1.02 -7.87 34.14
C LYS A 81 2.45 -8.34 33.83
N TYR A 82 2.83 -8.48 32.56
CA TYR A 82 4.20 -8.82 32.17
C TYR A 82 5.18 -7.63 32.26
N PHE A 83 4.68 -6.41 32.38
CA PHE A 83 5.49 -5.19 32.44
C PHE A 83 5.60 -4.61 33.87
N ASP A 84 4.84 -5.17 34.82
CA ASP A 84 4.74 -4.75 36.22
C ASP A 84 5.51 -5.69 37.18
N ASP A 85 5.93 -6.88 36.69
CA ASP A 85 6.84 -7.86 37.33
C ASP A 85 8.27 -7.65 36.79
#